data_AF-A0A7R9Z868-F1
#
_entry.id   AF-A0A7R9Z868-F1
#
_cell.length_a   1.000
_cell.length_b   1.000
_cell.length_c   1.000
_cell.angle_alpha   90.00
_cell.angle_beta   90.00
_cell.angle_gamma   90.00
#
_symmetry.space_group_name_H-M   'P 1'
#
loop_
_entity.id
_entity.type
_entity.pdbx_description
1 polymer ?
#
loop_
_entity_poly.entity_id
_entity_poly.type
_entity_poly.pdbx_seq_one_letter_code
_entity_poly.pdbx_strand_id
1 'polypeptide(L)'
;MIEHPKYPAFAKLGLRWCVVPTVTSFTLKLGGLEYPCCPFNGWFMECEITRDLLEPGRMDKMESIAGSIGVDPTDEEDFWRERVQLETNKAVMYSFRKDGHSIVDHVTAQGQFLAHDMREKREGRECPAQWSWVVPSAGGSTMPIWHHEMRDFYIEPQYDYQAEVYEVRKQCQVAEEEVLTTEDHGGFFENIL
;
A
#
# COMPACT_ATOMS: atom_id res chain seq x y z
N MET A 1 8.53 8.67 -16.18
CA MET A 1 7.67 9.89 -16.05
C MET A 1 6.25 9.45 -16.35
N ILE A 2 5.22 10.04 -15.74
CA ILE A 2 3.83 9.65 -16.04
C ILE A 2 3.24 10.60 -17.09
N GLU A 3 2.85 10.06 -18.23
CA GLU A 3 2.22 10.74 -19.36
C GLU A 3 0.98 9.97 -19.84
N HIS A 4 0.07 10.67 -20.50
CA HIS A 4 -1.17 10.08 -21.01
C HIS A 4 -1.15 9.94 -22.53
N PRO A 5 -1.52 8.79 -23.11
CA PRO A 5 -1.48 8.57 -24.56
C PRO A 5 -2.45 9.47 -25.34
N LYS A 6 -3.56 9.89 -24.73
CA LYS A 6 -4.60 10.74 -25.34
C LYS A 6 -4.55 12.21 -24.92
N TYR A 7 -3.95 12.54 -23.77
CA TYR A 7 -4.03 13.87 -23.17
C TYR A 7 -2.63 14.45 -22.99
N PRO A 8 -2.07 15.16 -24.00
CA PRO A 8 -0.71 15.71 -23.93
C PRO A 8 -0.49 16.69 -22.77
N ALA A 9 -1.56 17.37 -22.32
CA ALA A 9 -1.50 18.27 -21.18
C ALA A 9 -1.17 17.54 -19.86
N PHE A 10 -1.48 16.24 -19.75
CA PHE A 10 -1.16 15.42 -18.57
C PHE A 10 0.34 15.41 -18.29
N ALA A 11 1.19 15.31 -19.33
CA ALA A 11 2.65 15.29 -19.16
C ALA A 11 3.19 16.58 -18.52
N LYS A 12 2.48 17.72 -18.65
CA LYS A 12 2.87 19.01 -18.05
C LYS A 12 2.73 19.01 -16.53
N LEU A 13 1.99 18.07 -15.95
CA LEU A 13 1.89 17.89 -14.50
C LEU A 13 3.22 17.42 -13.88
N GLY A 14 4.15 16.90 -14.68
CA GLY A 14 5.48 16.50 -14.22
C GLY A 14 5.47 15.34 -13.23
N LEU A 15 4.41 14.54 -13.21
CA LEU A 15 4.26 13.41 -12.29
C LEU A 15 5.31 12.33 -12.57
N ARG A 16 5.88 11.77 -11.50
CA ARG A 16 6.91 10.72 -11.55
C ARG A 16 6.65 9.73 -10.44
N TRP A 17 7.08 8.49 -10.66
CA TRP A 17 6.98 7.42 -9.68
C TRP A 17 8.21 6.53 -9.75
N CYS A 18 8.53 5.84 -8.66
CA CYS A 18 9.57 4.82 -8.64
C CYS A 18 9.10 3.56 -9.40
N VAL A 19 10.04 2.77 -9.89
CA VAL A 19 9.72 1.56 -10.68
C VAL A 19 9.61 0.31 -9.79
N VAL A 20 10.31 0.30 -8.65
CA VAL A 20 10.42 -0.88 -7.78
C VAL A 20 9.69 -0.64 -6.45
N PRO A 21 8.54 -1.30 -6.21
CA PRO A 21 7.92 -1.30 -4.88
C PRO A 21 8.73 -2.18 -3.93
N THR A 22 9.17 -1.63 -2.80
CA THR A 22 9.92 -2.39 -1.79
C THR A 22 9.30 -2.21 -0.42
N VAL A 23 8.92 -3.30 0.23
CA VAL A 23 8.47 -3.32 1.61
C VAL A 23 9.66 -3.61 2.50
N THR A 24 9.86 -2.78 3.52
CA THR A 24 11.03 -2.87 4.43
C THR A 24 10.63 -2.90 5.91
N SER A 25 9.36 -2.68 6.22
CA SER A 25 8.84 -2.48 7.58
C SER A 25 8.12 -3.70 8.16
N PHE A 26 8.39 -4.91 7.64
CA PHE A 26 7.82 -6.17 8.15
C PHE A 26 8.88 -7.04 8.82
N THR A 27 8.43 -7.93 9.71
CA THR A 27 9.22 -9.01 10.31
C THR A 27 8.74 -10.34 9.74
N LEU A 28 9.66 -11.18 9.28
CA LEU A 28 9.35 -12.55 8.86
C LEU A 28 9.42 -13.48 10.06
N LYS A 29 8.35 -14.24 10.32
CA LYS A 29 8.31 -15.35 11.27
C LYS A 29 8.43 -16.68 10.53
N LEU A 30 9.45 -17.46 10.87
CA LEU A 30 9.74 -18.74 10.22
C LEU A 30 10.39 -19.70 11.21
N GLY A 31 9.71 -20.81 11.49
CA GLY A 31 10.26 -21.89 12.32
C GLY A 31 10.51 -21.49 13.77
N GLY A 32 9.68 -20.60 14.32
CA GLY A 32 9.85 -20.03 15.66
C GLY A 32 10.94 -18.96 15.78
N LEU A 33 11.56 -18.55 14.67
CA LEU A 33 12.53 -17.46 14.63
C LEU A 33 11.90 -16.21 14.00
N GLU A 34 12.35 -15.05 14.46
CA GLU A 34 11.95 -13.74 13.94
C GLU A 34 13.10 -13.08 13.18
N TYR A 35 12.82 -12.64 11.95
CA TYR A 35 13.77 -11.93 11.08
C TYR A 35 13.26 -10.49 10.87
N PRO A 36 13.64 -9.54 11.73
CA PRO A 36 13.08 -8.18 11.73
C PRO A 36 13.57 -7.30 10.56
N CYS A 37 14.57 -7.76 9.81
CA CYS A 37 15.09 -7.08 8.63
C CYS A 37 15.02 -8.04 7.43
N CYS A 38 13.88 -8.05 6.75
CA CYS A 38 13.62 -8.91 5.59
C CYS A 38 12.97 -8.12 4.45
N PRO A 39 13.69 -7.17 3.81
CA PRO A 39 13.13 -6.40 2.72
C PRO A 39 12.78 -7.31 1.53
N PHE A 40 11.63 -7.08 0.91
CA PHE A 40 11.19 -7.80 -0.28
C PHE A 40 10.53 -6.86 -1.28
N ASN A 41 10.55 -7.24 -2.55
CA ASN A 41 10.00 -6.44 -3.64
C ASN A 41 9.28 -7.33 -4.67
N GLY A 42 8.44 -6.68 -5.46
CA GLY A 42 7.82 -7.26 -6.65
C GLY A 42 7.81 -6.23 -7.77
N TRP A 43 6.68 -6.14 -8.45
CA TRP A 43 6.35 -5.08 -9.40
C TRP A 43 4.99 -4.51 -9.04
N PHE A 44 4.74 -3.25 -9.42
CA PHE A 44 3.48 -2.59 -9.11
C PHE A 44 2.30 -3.20 -9.87
N MET A 45 1.14 -3.22 -9.21
CA MET A 45 -0.16 -3.08 -9.84
C MET A 45 -0.46 -1.58 -10.02
N GLU A 46 -0.99 -1.19 -11.17
CA GLU A 46 -1.19 0.22 -11.53
C GLU A 46 -2.03 1.01 -10.54
N CYS A 47 -3.06 0.38 -9.96
CA CYS A 47 -3.95 1.07 -9.05
C CYS A 47 -3.26 1.45 -7.73
N GLU A 48 -2.14 0.82 -7.36
CA GLU A 48 -1.32 1.23 -6.22
C GLU A 48 -0.74 2.63 -6.44
N ILE A 49 -0.18 2.85 -7.63
CA ILE A 49 0.41 4.14 -8.02
C ILE A 49 -0.69 5.19 -8.18
N THR A 50 -1.81 4.83 -8.82
CA THR A 50 -2.95 5.74 -8.98
C THR A 50 -3.50 6.19 -7.62
N ARG A 51 -3.62 5.27 -6.66
CA ARG A 51 -4.01 5.58 -5.28
C ARG A 51 -3.03 6.60 -4.66
N ASP A 52 -1.73 6.41 -4.87
CA ASP A 52 -0.71 7.33 -4.35
C ASP A 52 -0.76 8.73 -4.97
N LEU A 53 -1.11 8.81 -6.26
CA LEU A 53 -1.25 10.09 -6.96
C LEU A 53 -2.53 10.84 -6.56
N LEU A 54 -3.62 10.13 -6.28
CA LEU A 54 -4.96 10.73 -6.18
C LEU A 54 -5.42 11.04 -4.76
N GLU A 55 -5.04 10.25 -3.76
CA GLU A 55 -5.62 10.41 -2.41
C GLU A 55 -5.16 11.70 -1.70
N PRO A 56 -6.06 12.39 -0.96
CA PRO A 56 -5.74 13.61 -0.21
C PRO A 56 -4.64 13.41 0.85
N GLY A 57 -4.58 12.22 1.47
CA GLY A 57 -3.53 11.88 2.44
C GLY A 57 -2.17 11.56 1.80
N ARG A 58 -2.01 11.76 0.48
CA ARG A 58 -0.84 11.39 -0.31
C ARG A 58 -0.40 12.57 -1.18
N MET A 59 -0.47 12.43 -2.52
CA MET A 59 -0.06 13.50 -3.43
C MET A 59 -1.17 14.46 -3.83
N ASP A 60 -2.43 14.09 -3.59
CA ASP A 60 -3.61 14.93 -3.80
C ASP A 60 -3.66 15.61 -5.19
N LYS A 61 -3.52 14.83 -6.27
CA LYS A 61 -3.46 15.36 -7.65
C LYS A 61 -4.75 15.27 -8.43
N MET A 62 -5.85 14.90 -7.79
CA MET A 62 -7.11 14.59 -8.47
C MET A 62 -7.64 15.77 -9.31
N GLU A 63 -7.77 16.98 -8.74
CA GLU A 63 -8.24 18.17 -9.47
C GLU A 63 -7.27 18.63 -10.56
N SER A 64 -5.96 18.57 -10.29
CA SER A 64 -4.93 18.92 -11.28
C SER A 64 -4.99 18.00 -12.50
N ILE A 65 -5.24 16.70 -12.25
CA ILE A 65 -5.43 15.72 -13.31
C ILE A 65 -6.74 15.99 -14.06
N ALA A 66 -7.85 16.28 -13.36
CA ALA A 66 -9.13 16.63 -13.98
C ALA A 66 -8.97 17.77 -15.00
N GLY A 67 -8.31 18.86 -14.61
CA GLY A 67 -8.00 19.98 -15.51
C GLY A 67 -7.15 19.58 -16.72
N SER A 68 -6.19 18.66 -16.54
CA SER A 68 -5.33 18.18 -17.63
C SER A 68 -6.05 17.30 -18.67
N ILE A 69 -7.18 16.69 -18.28
CA ILE A 69 -8.00 15.83 -19.15
C ILE A 69 -9.31 16.50 -19.59
N GLY A 70 -9.53 17.76 -19.21
CA GLY A 70 -10.71 18.55 -19.56
C GLY A 70 -11.99 18.11 -18.84
N VAL A 71 -11.85 17.66 -17.59
CA VAL A 71 -12.96 17.29 -16.70
C VAL A 71 -13.20 18.42 -15.70
N ASP A 72 -14.46 18.78 -15.48
CA ASP A 72 -14.86 19.76 -14.46
C ASP A 72 -14.95 19.07 -13.08
N PRO A 73 -14.09 19.42 -12.09
CA PRO A 73 -14.10 18.78 -10.78
C PRO A 73 -15.30 19.21 -9.90
N THR A 74 -16.21 20.05 -10.40
CA THR A 74 -17.44 20.45 -9.72
C THR A 74 -18.69 19.72 -10.24
N ASP A 75 -18.58 19.04 -11.38
CA ASP A 75 -19.67 18.28 -11.99
C ASP A 75 -19.70 16.84 -11.45
N GLU A 76 -20.43 16.66 -10.35
CA GLU A 76 -20.62 15.35 -9.72
C GLU A 76 -21.46 14.39 -10.58
N GLU A 77 -22.30 14.87 -11.51
CA GLU A 77 -23.08 14.03 -12.41
C GLU A 77 -22.23 13.39 -13.53
N ASP A 78 -21.06 13.98 -13.83
CA ASP A 78 -20.06 13.42 -14.75
C ASP A 78 -19.23 12.29 -14.12
N PHE A 79 -19.42 11.99 -12.83
CA PHE A 79 -18.60 11.02 -12.10
C PHE A 79 -17.10 11.33 -12.26
N TRP A 80 -16.77 12.60 -12.06
CA TRP A 80 -15.48 13.16 -12.44
C TRP A 80 -14.30 12.44 -11.74
N ARG A 81 -14.49 11.96 -10.51
CA ARG A 81 -13.47 11.23 -9.75
C ARG A 81 -13.17 9.87 -10.37
N GLU A 82 -14.20 9.14 -10.77
CA GLU A 82 -14.10 7.86 -11.46
C GLU A 82 -13.42 8.04 -12.83
N ARG A 83 -13.77 9.11 -13.56
CA ARG A 83 -13.12 9.47 -14.82
C ARG A 83 -11.64 9.77 -14.62
N VAL A 84 -11.29 10.57 -13.62
CA VAL A 84 -9.89 10.88 -13.28
C VAL A 84 -9.14 9.62 -12.88
N GLN A 85 -9.72 8.75 -12.05
CA GLN A 85 -9.10 7.49 -11.65
C GLN A 85 -8.81 6.59 -12.84
N LEU A 86 -9.78 6.45 -13.76
CA LEU A 86 -9.63 5.64 -14.96
C LEU A 86 -8.53 6.16 -15.89
N GLU A 87 -8.52 7.47 -16.19
CA GLU A 87 -7.49 8.04 -17.05
C GLU A 87 -6.11 8.05 -16.37
N THR A 88 -6.04 8.16 -15.04
CA THR A 88 -4.77 8.01 -14.30
C THR A 88 -4.22 6.59 -14.39
N ASN A 89 -5.06 5.56 -14.21
CA ASN A 89 -4.66 4.16 -14.44
C ASN A 89 -4.09 3.95 -15.86
N LYS A 90 -4.75 4.53 -16.88
CA LYS A 90 -4.27 4.46 -18.27
C LYS A 90 -2.93 5.15 -18.46
N ALA A 91 -2.73 6.34 -17.88
CA ALA A 91 -1.46 7.06 -17.94
C ALA A 91 -0.32 6.24 -17.31
N VAL A 92 -0.55 5.69 -16.12
CA VAL A 92 0.43 4.87 -15.40
C VAL A 92 0.81 3.64 -16.23
N MET A 93 -0.18 2.87 -16.68
CA MET A 93 0.06 1.68 -17.49
C MET A 93 0.79 1.99 -18.80
N TYR A 94 0.38 3.05 -19.50
CA TYR A 94 1.03 3.47 -20.73
C TYR A 94 2.49 3.87 -20.50
N SER A 95 2.75 4.66 -19.46
CA SER A 95 4.09 5.17 -19.16
C SER A 95 5.06 4.06 -18.79
N PHE A 96 4.65 3.14 -17.91
CA PHE A 96 5.48 2.00 -17.53
C PHE A 96 5.78 1.09 -18.72
N ARG A 97 4.77 0.79 -19.56
CA ARG A 97 4.96 -0.04 -20.76
C ARG A 97 5.84 0.65 -21.81
N LYS A 98 5.66 1.97 -22.01
CA LYS A 98 6.48 2.78 -22.93
C LYS A 98 7.95 2.75 -22.54
N ASP A 99 8.24 2.88 -21.25
CA ASP A 99 9.61 2.90 -20.72
C ASP A 99 10.19 1.48 -20.46
N GLY A 100 9.43 0.41 -20.78
CA GLY A 100 9.88 -0.98 -20.68
C GLY A 100 9.95 -1.53 -19.25
N HIS A 101 9.17 -0.95 -18.33
CA HIS A 101 9.10 -1.38 -16.93
C HIS A 101 7.97 -2.37 -16.67
N SER A 102 8.23 -3.35 -15.79
CA SER A 102 7.23 -4.32 -15.36
C SER A 102 6.11 -3.64 -14.57
N ILE A 103 4.87 -3.91 -14.97
CA ILE A 103 3.65 -3.47 -14.29
C ILE A 103 2.52 -4.42 -14.68
N VAL A 104 1.55 -4.61 -13.78
CA VAL A 104 0.34 -5.40 -14.03
C VAL A 104 -0.90 -4.52 -13.86
N ASP A 105 -1.92 -4.73 -14.68
CA ASP A 105 -3.23 -4.12 -14.45
C ASP A 105 -4.06 -4.91 -13.43
N HIS A 106 -4.93 -4.23 -12.72
CA HIS A 106 -5.77 -4.82 -11.66
C HIS A 106 -6.62 -5.99 -12.16
N VAL A 107 -7.13 -5.94 -13.40
CA VAL A 107 -7.94 -7.03 -13.98
C VAL A 107 -7.11 -8.31 -14.14
N THR A 108 -5.90 -8.18 -14.69
CA THR A 108 -4.97 -9.30 -14.85
C THR A 108 -4.52 -9.85 -13.50
N ALA A 109 -4.18 -8.97 -12.54
CA ALA A 109 -3.73 -9.37 -11.21
C ALA A 109 -4.80 -10.18 -10.45
N GLN A 110 -6.06 -9.75 -10.54
CA GLN A 110 -7.19 -10.49 -9.95
C GLN A 110 -7.37 -11.88 -10.58
N GLY A 111 -7.27 -11.99 -11.90
CA GLY A 111 -7.33 -13.28 -12.59
C GLY A 111 -6.21 -14.22 -12.15
N GLN A 112 -5.00 -13.68 -11.94
CA GLN A 112 -3.86 -14.44 -11.40
C GLN A 112 -4.11 -14.91 -9.97
N PHE A 113 -4.69 -14.07 -9.11
CA PHE A 113 -5.06 -14.44 -7.74
C PHE A 113 -6.12 -15.55 -7.72
N LEU A 114 -7.21 -15.42 -8.48
CA LEU A 114 -8.24 -16.46 -8.55
C LEU A 114 -7.68 -17.79 -9.05
N ALA A 115 -6.80 -17.74 -10.05
CA ALA A 115 -6.11 -18.94 -10.52
C ALA A 115 -5.20 -19.55 -9.45
N HIS A 116 -4.57 -18.73 -8.59
CA HIS A 116 -3.77 -19.20 -7.46
C HIS A 116 -4.63 -19.87 -6.39
N ASP A 117 -5.71 -19.22 -5.93
CA ASP A 117 -6.63 -19.79 -4.95
C ASP A 117 -7.21 -21.13 -5.42
N MET A 118 -7.60 -21.22 -6.70
CA MET A 118 -8.09 -22.47 -7.27
C MET A 118 -7.03 -23.58 -7.30
N ARG A 119 -5.74 -23.25 -7.48
CA ARG A 119 -4.65 -24.23 -7.39
C ARG A 119 -4.47 -24.70 -5.95
N GLU A 120 -4.47 -23.79 -4.97
CA GLU A 120 -4.35 -24.15 -3.55
C GLU A 120 -5.49 -25.08 -3.11
N LYS A 121 -6.74 -24.76 -3.49
CA LYS A 121 -7.92 -25.61 -3.21
C LYS A 121 -7.83 -26.98 -3.85
N ARG A 122 -7.26 -27.08 -5.06
CA ARG A 122 -7.05 -28.37 -5.75
C ARG A 122 -6.09 -29.27 -5.00
N GLU A 123 -5.12 -28.68 -4.32
CA GLU A 123 -4.15 -29.37 -3.48
C GLU A 123 -4.66 -29.59 -2.03
N GLY A 124 -5.95 -29.32 -1.77
CA GLY A 124 -6.56 -29.49 -0.46
C GLY A 124 -6.18 -28.42 0.58
N ARG A 125 -5.65 -27.27 0.13
CA ARG A 125 -5.31 -26.12 0.99
C ARG A 125 -6.33 -25.00 0.82
N GLU A 126 -6.46 -24.16 1.83
CA GLU A 126 -7.19 -22.90 1.73
C GLU A 126 -6.21 -21.74 1.54
N CYS A 127 -6.58 -20.74 0.75
CA CYS A 127 -5.78 -19.51 0.60
C CYS A 127 -6.25 -18.48 1.63
N PRO A 128 -5.43 -18.14 2.65
CA PRO A 128 -5.75 -17.02 3.53
C PRO A 128 -5.72 -15.72 2.73
N ALA A 129 -6.77 -14.91 2.85
CA ALA A 129 -6.89 -13.66 2.11
C ALA A 129 -7.81 -12.67 2.81
N GLN A 130 -7.33 -11.43 2.93
CA GLN A 130 -8.12 -10.32 3.42
C GLN A 130 -8.80 -9.61 2.24
N TRP A 131 -10.12 -9.76 2.12
CA TRP A 131 -10.89 -9.24 0.99
C TRP A 131 -10.65 -7.75 0.73
N SER A 132 -10.56 -6.94 1.78
CA SER A 132 -10.34 -5.47 1.67
C SER A 132 -8.98 -5.07 1.10
N TRP A 133 -8.01 -5.98 1.05
CA TRP A 133 -6.68 -5.76 0.44
C TRP A 133 -6.53 -6.45 -0.90
N VAL A 134 -7.18 -7.61 -1.09
CA VAL A 134 -7.11 -8.37 -2.35
C VAL A 134 -7.97 -7.74 -3.44
N VAL A 135 -9.14 -7.21 -3.08
CA VAL A 135 -10.00 -6.50 -4.04
C VAL A 135 -9.40 -5.12 -4.32
N PRO A 136 -9.03 -4.82 -5.58
CA PRO A 136 -8.45 -3.54 -5.95
C PRO A 136 -9.41 -2.37 -5.73
N SER A 137 -8.84 -1.18 -5.56
CA SER A 137 -9.59 0.09 -5.48
C SER A 137 -10.26 0.51 -6.81
N ALA A 138 -10.08 -0.27 -7.88
CA ALA A 138 -10.66 -0.06 -9.20
C ALA A 138 -11.43 -1.30 -9.67
N GLY A 139 -12.49 -1.07 -10.46
CA GLY A 139 -13.31 -2.12 -11.08
C GLY A 139 -14.46 -2.64 -10.20
N GLY A 140 -14.29 -2.67 -8.88
CA GLY A 140 -15.36 -3.04 -7.95
C GLY A 140 -16.08 -4.35 -8.32
N SER A 141 -17.42 -4.34 -8.24
CA SER A 141 -18.27 -5.52 -8.50
C SER A 141 -18.34 -5.98 -9.96
N THR A 142 -17.76 -5.23 -10.89
CA THR A 142 -17.66 -5.67 -12.30
C THR A 142 -16.65 -6.80 -12.48
N MET A 143 -15.82 -7.05 -11.46
CA MET A 143 -14.76 -8.06 -11.49
C MET A 143 -15.13 -9.30 -10.66
N PRO A 144 -14.79 -10.52 -11.10
CA PRO A 144 -15.15 -11.75 -10.39
C PRO A 144 -14.59 -11.84 -8.97
N ILE A 145 -13.43 -11.23 -8.72
CA ILE A 145 -12.79 -11.24 -7.40
C ILE A 145 -13.68 -10.64 -6.30
N TRP A 146 -14.54 -9.66 -6.65
CA TRP A 146 -15.42 -8.99 -5.72
C TRP A 146 -16.39 -9.96 -5.05
N HIS A 147 -16.86 -10.93 -5.84
CA HIS A 147 -17.84 -11.94 -5.43
C HIS A 147 -17.19 -13.20 -4.84
N HIS A 148 -15.86 -13.23 -4.77
CA HIS A 148 -15.13 -14.38 -4.26
C HIS A 148 -14.99 -14.28 -2.74
N GLU A 149 -15.66 -15.19 -2.02
CA GLU A 149 -15.55 -15.27 -0.57
C GLU A 149 -14.15 -15.71 -0.16
N MET A 150 -13.60 -15.01 0.84
CA MET A 150 -12.25 -15.20 1.35
C MET A 150 -12.31 -15.30 2.87
N ARG A 151 -11.41 -16.08 3.44
CA ARG A 151 -11.22 -16.15 4.89
C ARG A 151 -9.84 -15.60 5.23
N ASP A 152 -9.82 -14.66 6.16
CA ASP A 152 -8.59 -14.11 6.71
C ASP A 152 -8.18 -14.96 7.92
N PHE A 153 -7.05 -15.65 7.81
CA PHE A 153 -6.48 -16.47 8.88
C PHE A 153 -4.97 -16.57 8.72
N TYR A 154 -4.28 -16.85 9.83
CA TYR A 154 -2.82 -16.83 9.90
C TYR A 154 -2.24 -18.24 9.76
N ILE A 155 -1.15 -18.35 9.00
CA ILE A 155 -0.34 -19.57 8.84
C ILE A 155 1.13 -19.18 8.84
N GLU A 156 2.01 -19.99 9.44
CA GLU A 156 3.45 -19.77 9.36
C GLU A 156 4.09 -20.61 8.23
N PRO A 157 5.11 -20.09 7.54
CA PRO A 157 5.76 -18.79 7.74
C PRO A 157 4.93 -17.58 7.27
N GLN A 158 5.08 -16.44 7.94
CA GLN A 158 4.34 -15.20 7.64
C GLN A 158 5.14 -13.92 7.83
N TYR A 159 4.71 -12.86 7.16
CA TYR A 159 5.15 -11.49 7.42
C TYR A 159 4.19 -10.79 8.37
N ASP A 160 4.70 -10.28 9.49
CA ASP A 160 3.95 -9.49 10.45
C ASP A 160 4.39 -8.02 10.42
N TYR A 161 3.44 -7.12 10.68
CA TYR A 161 3.74 -5.72 10.98
C TYR A 161 4.63 -5.63 12.23
N GLN A 162 5.61 -4.73 12.19
CA GLN A 162 6.40 -4.37 13.37
C GLN A 162 6.21 -2.89 13.70
N ALA A 163 6.45 -2.53 14.97
CA ALA A 163 6.40 -1.15 15.40
C ALA A 163 7.50 -0.31 14.73
N GLU A 164 7.23 0.97 14.54
CA GLU A 164 8.22 1.93 14.07
C GLU A 164 9.37 2.03 15.08
N VAL A 165 10.52 1.46 14.73
CA VAL A 165 11.68 1.29 15.63
C VAL A 165 12.12 2.63 16.24
N TYR A 166 12.04 3.71 15.47
CA TYR A 166 12.41 5.05 15.94
C TYR A 166 11.45 5.59 17.00
N GLU A 167 10.15 5.33 16.88
CA GLU A 167 9.17 5.76 17.88
C GLU A 167 9.31 4.97 19.17
N VAL A 168 9.52 3.66 19.08
CA VAL A 168 9.80 2.81 20.24
C VAL A 168 11.07 3.28 20.97
N ARG A 169 12.15 3.54 20.23
CA ARG A 169 13.42 4.00 20.82
C ARG A 169 13.30 5.35 21.52
N LYS A 170 12.57 6.31 20.95
CA LYS A 170 12.31 7.60 21.61
C LYS A 170 11.60 7.41 22.94
N GLN A 171 10.56 6.57 22.98
CA GLN A 171 9.81 6.30 24.21
C GLN A 171 10.67 5.63 25.28
N CYS A 172 11.54 4.68 24.89
CA CYS A 172 12.50 4.08 25.82
C CYS A 172 13.49 5.10 26.38
N GLN A 173 13.99 6.02 25.55
CA GLN A 173 14.90 7.08 26.02
C GLN A 173 14.22 8.05 26.98
N VAL A 174 12.98 8.47 26.70
CA VAL A 174 12.19 9.30 27.62
C VAL A 174 11.96 8.56 28.95
N ALA A 175 11.61 7.27 28.90
CA ALA A 175 11.44 6.46 30.10
C ALA A 175 12.74 6.32 30.91
N GLU A 176 13.89 6.17 30.26
CA GLU A 176 15.20 6.15 30.93
C GLU A 176 15.53 7.49 31.60
N GLU A 177 15.22 8.63 30.97
CA GLU A 177 15.42 9.96 31.56
C GLU A 177 14.46 10.24 32.74
N GLU A 178 13.21 9.80 32.67
CA GLU A 178 12.25 9.90 33.79
C GLU A 178 12.65 9.02 35.00
N VAL A 179 13.20 7.83 34.75
CA VAL A 179 13.73 6.98 35.83
C VAL A 179 14.95 7.62 36.49
N LEU A 180 15.88 8.17 35.71
CA LEU A 180 17.07 8.84 36.24
C LEU A 180 16.76 10.12 37.03
N THR A 181 15.70 10.85 36.67
CA THR A 181 15.28 12.07 37.38
C THR A 181 14.47 11.78 38.65
N THR A 182 13.87 10.61 38.79
CA THR A 182 13.10 10.22 39.98
C THR A 182 13.95 9.54 41.06
N GLU A 183 15.14 9.05 40.72
CA GLU A 183 16.10 8.47 41.67
C GLU A 183 16.93 9.52 42.46
N ASP A 184 16.85 10.81 42.11
CA ASP A 184 17.64 11.90 42.74
C ASP A 184 16.99 12.56 43.97
N HIS A 185 15.98 11.92 44.57
CA HIS A 185 15.45 12.29 45.89
C HIS A 185 15.83 11.26 46.97
N GLY A 186 17.13 11.01 47.08
CA GLY A 186 17.76 10.36 48.22
C GLY A 186 17.68 11.22 49.48
N GLY A 187 16.53 11.18 50.15
CA GLY A 187 16.30 11.76 51.47
C GLY A 187 15.52 10.79 52.37
N PHE A 188 16.01 9.56 52.52
CA PHE A 188 15.42 8.58 53.45
C PHE A 188 16.51 7.80 54.21
N PHE A 189 17.47 8.52 54.76
CA PHE A 189 18.23 8.06 55.92
C PHE A 189 18.01 9.08 57.04
N GLU A 190 16.92 8.94 57.80
CA GLU A 190 16.88 9.28 59.22
C GLU A 190 15.57 8.77 59.88
N ASN A 191 15.75 8.08 61.00
CA ASN A 191 14.77 7.73 62.05
C ASN A 191 13.85 6.51 61.85
N ILE A 192 14.35 5.33 62.22
CA ILE A 192 13.64 4.41 63.13
C ILE A 192 14.65 3.83 64.15
N LEU A 193 14.75 4.51 65.30
CA LEU A 193 14.79 3.90 66.63
C LEU A 193 13.53 4.36 67.36
#